data_AF-T0M8N0-F1
#
_entry.id   AF-T0M8N0-F1
#
_cell.length_a   1.000
_cell.length_b   1.000
_cell.length_c   1.000
_cell.angle_alpha   90.00
_cell.angle_beta   90.00
_cell.angle_gamma   90.00
#
_symmetry.space_group_name_H-M   'P 1'
#
loop_
_entity.id
_entity.type
_entity.pdbx_description
1 polymer ?
#
loop_
_entity_poly.entity_id
_entity_poly.type
_entity_poly.pdbx_seq_one_letter_code
_entity_poly.pdbx_strand_id
1 'polypeptide(L)'
;MFSKSLFYTALGATLSFTGVQAQLGTTADVPLDIDGAFEGASVTGTSFNSGGSITCNGQTVTVPKNLQVTFPAAFVPFPKFVANAGNYKGYECSIVGNIVAGKNAVAAQVEISPFATTTSSGYITETKYNGDITVNVGGTSVTIRINDPNAVYSAGNAGLGIDPFFTADDVNPSVSSFSGFPMCVPRSASDPLCPMSNRPGLKQGSITAADANVMAPLIAGDFITFSGYQTGGKIVVFELVAFNIQITTTGVPTYVRMEDANIGVWTADTVNQEVAQTRFVGYTSDSATIVNPIKIQAIDYDRCTGQPVYRDIATVNVPNTEPRNKFEYRTTSGQKVLYAREYYITANNFNNNVTRNGIPAGSYVTPVTEWIQPEDSTPGRAPTAHDFSSYGWMINGLGRDADGNLWGPLDPFPQSGVAVFDNSQCPPAAAAPATPATTPSSTSSAAAAATSKPPVDTVTIATSSNWASSGGGTLTVQCISSNTNDNLVSMKMSYTNKDGTTILSMTAAGTGRGVWNFSGNKIKQPTRVTCTSSLGGSASRTNW
;
A
#
# COMPACT_ATOMS: atom_id res chain seq x y z
N MET A 1 29.11 -1.04 76.34
CA MET A 1 28.54 -0.57 75.06
C MET A 1 27.34 -1.44 74.72
N PHE A 2 26.25 -0.80 74.31
CA PHE A 2 24.96 -1.34 73.86
C PHE A 2 24.01 -1.98 74.88
N SER A 3 22.90 -1.28 75.15
CA SER A 3 21.63 -1.90 75.49
C SER A 3 20.45 -1.14 74.88
N LYS A 4 19.80 -1.82 73.93
CA LYS A 4 18.36 -1.94 73.66
C LYS A 4 17.53 -0.65 73.45
N SER A 5 17.12 -0.46 72.19
CA SER A 5 15.90 0.26 71.83
C SER A 5 14.88 -0.71 71.23
N LEU A 6 13.61 -0.53 71.63
CA LEU A 6 12.42 -1.24 71.16
C LEU A 6 12.17 -0.97 69.68
N PHE A 7 11.71 -1.98 68.93
CA PHE A 7 10.90 -1.76 67.73
C PHE A 7 9.73 -2.75 67.68
N TYR A 8 8.53 -2.18 67.59
CA TYR A 8 7.25 -2.85 67.39
C TYR A 8 7.15 -3.38 65.94
N THR A 9 6.84 -4.66 65.80
CA THR A 9 6.36 -5.26 64.54
C THR A 9 4.87 -4.93 64.36
N ALA A 10 4.56 -4.06 63.39
CA ALA A 10 3.21 -3.92 62.85
C ALA A 10 3.06 -4.85 61.64
N LEU A 11 2.21 -5.86 61.78
CA LEU A 11 1.81 -6.78 60.72
C LEU A 11 0.78 -6.06 59.83
N GLY A 12 1.24 -5.50 58.70
CA GLY A 12 0.36 -4.92 57.68
C GLY A 12 -0.13 -6.01 56.74
N ALA A 13 -1.40 -6.38 56.84
CA ALA A 13 -2.07 -7.28 55.91
C ALA A 13 -2.20 -6.60 54.54
N THR A 14 -1.49 -7.10 53.53
CA THR A 14 -1.72 -6.80 52.12
C THR A 14 -3.06 -7.42 51.71
N LEU A 15 -4.12 -6.61 51.66
CA LEU A 15 -5.33 -6.95 50.90
C LEU A 15 -4.97 -6.93 49.40
N SER A 16 -4.76 -8.12 48.83
CA SER A 16 -4.76 -8.33 47.40
C SER A 16 -6.21 -8.26 46.90
N PHE A 17 -6.58 -7.13 46.30
CA PHE A 17 -7.76 -7.06 45.44
C PHE A 17 -7.46 -7.88 44.18
N THR A 18 -7.76 -9.18 44.21
CA THR A 18 -8.04 -9.93 42.98
C THR A 18 -9.36 -9.39 42.46
N GLY A 19 -9.29 -8.42 41.55
CA GLY A 19 -10.44 -7.98 40.78
C GLY A 19 -10.96 -9.17 39.99
N VAL A 20 -11.96 -9.86 40.52
CA VAL A 20 -12.85 -10.71 39.73
C VAL A 20 -13.55 -9.74 38.79
N GLN A 21 -13.12 -9.66 37.53
CA GLN A 21 -13.96 -9.06 36.50
C GLN A 21 -15.26 -9.88 36.49
N ALA A 22 -16.33 -9.28 36.99
CA ALA A 22 -17.66 -9.81 36.84
C ALA A 22 -17.96 -9.82 35.34
N GLN A 23 -17.79 -10.98 34.72
CA GLN A 23 -18.19 -11.25 33.34
C GLN A 23 -19.72 -11.23 33.31
N LEU A 24 -20.30 -10.05 33.10
CA LEU A 24 -21.68 -9.92 32.63
C LEU A 24 -21.71 -10.50 31.21
N GLY A 25 -21.75 -11.83 31.12
CA GLY A 25 -21.84 -12.52 29.84
C GLY A 25 -23.14 -12.14 29.16
N THR A 26 -23.05 -11.46 28.03
CA THR A 26 -24.20 -11.26 27.15
C THR A 26 -24.63 -12.62 26.60
N THR A 27 -25.93 -12.83 26.44
CA THR A 27 -26.49 -14.06 25.83
C THR A 27 -26.48 -14.02 24.30
N ALA A 28 -26.18 -12.86 23.73
CA ALA A 28 -26.02 -12.61 22.31
C ALA A 28 -24.77 -11.74 22.08
N ASP A 29 -24.26 -11.74 20.86
CA ASP A 29 -23.20 -10.80 20.47
C ASP A 29 -23.76 -9.37 20.49
N VAL A 30 -22.94 -8.40 20.89
CA VAL A 30 -23.27 -6.97 20.85
C VAL A 30 -22.10 -6.17 20.26
N PRO A 31 -22.37 -5.04 19.57
CA PRO A 31 -21.33 -4.28 18.89
C PRO A 31 -20.35 -3.67 19.90
N LEU A 32 -19.10 -3.54 19.46
CA LEU A 32 -18.03 -2.90 20.22
C LEU A 32 -17.33 -1.89 19.32
N ASP A 33 -17.43 -0.63 19.70
CA ASP A 33 -16.69 0.49 19.11
C ASP A 33 -15.99 1.23 20.24
N ILE A 34 -14.66 1.31 20.17
CA ILE A 34 -13.84 2.06 21.12
C ILE A 34 -12.98 3.02 20.32
N ASP A 35 -13.09 4.30 20.65
CA ASP A 35 -12.17 5.34 20.21
C ASP A 35 -11.62 6.06 21.45
N GLY A 36 -10.33 6.36 21.43
CA GLY A 36 -9.64 7.09 22.49
C GLY A 36 -8.16 6.78 22.58
N ALA A 37 -7.55 7.06 23.74
CA ALA A 37 -6.11 6.97 23.89
C ALA A 37 -5.61 5.52 24.00
N PHE A 38 -4.57 5.19 23.24
CA PHE A 38 -3.79 3.97 23.39
C PHE A 38 -2.98 3.98 24.70
N GLU A 39 -3.11 2.92 25.49
CA GLU A 39 -2.46 2.81 26.81
C GLU A 39 -1.41 1.70 26.87
N GLY A 40 -1.62 0.62 26.12
CA GLY A 40 -0.69 -0.50 26.07
C GLY A 40 -1.25 -1.71 25.33
N ALA A 41 -0.38 -2.68 25.07
CA ALA A 41 -0.74 -3.95 24.47
C ALA A 41 0.22 -5.06 24.92
N SER A 42 -0.23 -6.31 24.86
CA SER A 42 0.57 -7.49 25.21
C SER A 42 0.30 -8.64 24.25
N VAL A 43 1.32 -9.45 23.95
CA VAL A 43 1.21 -10.61 23.06
C VAL A 43 0.96 -11.87 23.87
N THR A 44 0.08 -12.75 23.38
CA THR A 44 -0.08 -14.11 23.88
C THR A 44 0.52 -15.12 22.89
N GLY A 45 1.61 -15.77 23.30
CA GLY A 45 2.37 -16.71 22.48
C GLY A 45 3.54 -16.06 21.74
N THR A 46 4.19 -16.83 20.86
CA THR A 46 5.44 -16.44 20.18
C THR A 46 5.37 -16.56 18.66
N SER A 47 4.20 -16.87 18.09
CA SER A 47 4.03 -17.01 16.65
C SER A 47 4.05 -15.63 15.98
N PHE A 48 4.49 -15.57 14.71
CA PHE A 48 4.54 -14.33 13.91
C PHE A 48 3.18 -13.60 13.85
N ASN A 49 2.08 -14.37 13.93
CA ASN A 49 0.69 -13.92 13.89
C ASN A 49 -0.02 -14.01 15.26
N SER A 50 0.70 -14.15 16.36
CA SER A 50 0.11 -14.22 17.71
C SER A 50 -0.78 -13.01 18.00
N GLY A 51 -1.95 -13.27 18.59
CA GLY A 51 -2.83 -12.24 19.16
C GLY A 51 -2.41 -11.85 20.58
N GLY A 52 -3.34 -11.30 21.35
CA GLY A 52 -3.13 -10.95 22.75
C GLY A 52 -4.17 -9.97 23.29
N SER A 53 -3.73 -8.88 23.92
CA SER A 53 -4.60 -7.86 24.48
C SER A 53 -4.16 -6.46 24.09
N ILE A 54 -5.12 -5.56 23.90
CA ILE A 54 -4.89 -4.14 23.69
C ILE A 54 -5.74 -3.33 24.65
N THR A 55 -5.21 -2.25 25.20
CA THR A 55 -5.91 -1.34 26.11
C THR A 55 -6.03 0.03 25.47
N CYS A 56 -7.28 0.46 25.24
CA CYS A 56 -7.62 1.76 24.66
C CYS A 56 -8.77 2.38 25.45
N ASN A 57 -8.64 3.65 25.82
CA ASN A 57 -9.65 4.39 26.60
C ASN A 57 -10.11 3.65 27.88
N GLY A 58 -9.16 3.07 28.60
CA GLY A 58 -9.36 2.28 29.82
C GLY A 58 -9.96 0.88 29.60
N GLN A 59 -10.33 0.52 28.36
CA GLN A 59 -10.92 -0.77 28.03
C GLN A 59 -9.87 -1.72 27.49
N THR A 60 -9.84 -2.95 28.01
CA THR A 60 -8.95 -4.01 27.51
C THR A 60 -9.73 -4.99 26.64
N VAL A 61 -9.29 -5.15 25.40
CA VAL A 61 -9.94 -5.99 24.38
C VAL A 61 -9.01 -7.13 23.98
N THR A 62 -9.61 -8.30 23.68
CA THR A 62 -8.88 -9.44 23.12
C THR A 62 -8.54 -9.16 21.66
N VAL A 63 -7.27 -9.27 21.30
CA VAL A 63 -6.81 -9.21 19.91
C VAL A 63 -6.64 -10.64 19.38
N PRO A 64 -7.39 -11.04 18.34
CA PRO A 64 -7.26 -12.36 17.74
C PRO A 64 -5.88 -12.63 17.14
N LYS A 65 -5.53 -13.91 17.03
CA LYS A 65 -4.49 -14.38 16.12
C LYS A 65 -4.81 -13.94 14.69
N ASN A 66 -3.78 -13.68 13.89
CA ASN A 66 -3.84 -13.18 12.51
C ASN A 66 -4.30 -11.72 12.34
N LEU A 67 -4.74 -11.03 13.40
CA LEU A 67 -5.04 -9.60 13.30
C LEU A 67 -3.74 -8.81 13.06
N GLN A 68 -3.80 -7.90 12.09
CA GLN A 68 -2.76 -6.90 11.83
C GLN A 68 -3.31 -5.53 12.22
N VAL A 69 -2.50 -4.73 12.91
CA VAL A 69 -2.84 -3.36 13.30
C VAL A 69 -2.69 -2.46 12.08
N THR A 70 -3.72 -1.68 11.79
CA THR A 70 -3.75 -0.73 10.67
C THR A 70 -3.01 0.55 11.06
N PHE A 71 -2.12 0.96 10.17
CA PHE A 71 -1.48 2.27 10.10
C PHE A 71 -1.78 2.87 8.71
N PRO A 72 -1.57 4.18 8.50
CA PRO A 72 -1.97 4.85 7.25
C PRO A 72 -1.50 4.18 5.95
N ALA A 73 -0.29 3.60 5.94
CA ALA A 73 0.30 2.94 4.78
C ALA A 73 0.74 1.48 5.05
N ALA A 74 0.35 0.90 6.19
CA ALA A 74 0.87 -0.41 6.58
C ALA A 74 -0.12 -1.23 7.44
N PHE A 75 -0.09 -2.54 7.24
CA PHE A 75 -0.71 -3.51 8.14
C PHE A 75 0.38 -4.23 8.93
N VAL A 76 0.45 -3.97 10.23
CA VAL A 76 1.55 -4.43 11.09
C VAL A 76 1.11 -5.66 11.89
N PRO A 77 1.83 -6.80 11.80
CA PRO A 77 1.64 -7.93 12.70
C PRO A 77 1.55 -7.51 14.16
N PHE A 78 0.53 -7.98 14.87
CA PHE A 78 0.31 -7.57 16.27
C PHE A 78 1.55 -7.75 17.17
N PRO A 79 2.35 -8.84 17.08
CA PRO A 79 3.57 -8.95 17.88
C PRO A 79 4.63 -7.89 17.54
N LYS A 80 4.74 -7.50 16.27
CA LYS A 80 5.66 -6.46 15.82
C LYS A 80 5.22 -5.08 16.30
N PHE A 81 3.90 -4.84 16.33
CA PHE A 81 3.33 -3.64 16.94
C PHE A 81 3.63 -3.57 18.44
N VAL A 82 3.37 -4.65 19.20
CA VAL A 82 3.60 -4.67 20.66
C VAL A 82 5.07 -4.42 21.00
N ALA A 83 6.02 -4.90 20.19
CA ALA A 83 7.45 -4.62 20.38
C ALA A 83 7.80 -3.12 20.35
N ASN A 84 6.96 -2.28 19.74
CA ASN A 84 7.13 -0.83 19.61
C ASN A 84 6.01 -0.03 20.30
N ALA A 85 5.08 -0.70 21.00
CA ALA A 85 3.86 -0.09 21.55
C ALA A 85 4.13 1.11 22.47
N GLY A 86 5.27 1.13 23.16
CA GLY A 86 5.68 2.26 24.01
C GLY A 86 5.73 3.60 23.28
N ASN A 87 5.98 3.60 21.97
CA ASN A 87 6.09 4.81 21.14
C ASN A 87 4.72 5.44 20.83
N TYR A 88 3.62 4.69 20.99
CA TYR A 88 2.28 5.11 20.61
C TYR A 88 1.40 5.45 21.81
N LYS A 89 1.93 5.50 23.03
CA LYS A 89 1.14 5.86 24.21
C LYS A 89 0.51 7.24 24.05
N GLY A 90 -0.80 7.32 24.25
CA GLY A 90 -1.58 8.54 24.08
C GLY A 90 -1.95 8.87 22.63
N TYR A 91 -1.52 8.06 21.66
CA TYR A 91 -2.02 8.14 20.29
C TYR A 91 -3.46 7.65 20.28
N GLU A 92 -4.20 8.02 19.26
CA GLU A 92 -5.55 7.50 19.07
C GLU A 92 -5.51 6.02 18.71
N CYS A 93 -6.42 5.29 19.32
CA CYS A 93 -6.66 3.88 19.11
C CYS A 93 -8.14 3.68 18.84
N SER A 94 -8.44 3.21 17.63
CA SER A 94 -9.79 2.81 17.23
C SER A 94 -9.86 1.29 17.18
N ILE A 95 -10.83 0.72 17.90
CA ILE A 95 -11.12 -0.71 17.91
C ILE A 95 -12.58 -0.91 17.52
N VAL A 96 -12.79 -1.68 16.46
CA VAL A 96 -14.11 -2.16 16.04
C VAL A 96 -14.15 -3.68 16.23
N GLY A 97 -15.21 -4.19 16.84
CA GLY A 97 -15.36 -5.61 17.14
C GLY A 97 -16.73 -5.95 17.72
N ASN A 98 -16.82 -7.03 18.48
CA ASN A 98 -18.02 -7.37 19.25
C ASN A 98 -17.64 -7.84 20.65
N ILE A 99 -18.57 -7.66 21.60
CA ILE A 99 -18.60 -8.48 22.82
C ILE A 99 -19.31 -9.77 22.45
N VAL A 100 -18.54 -10.85 22.33
CA VAL A 100 -19.04 -12.14 21.83
C VAL A 100 -19.78 -12.88 22.96
N ALA A 101 -20.93 -13.47 22.65
CA ALA A 101 -21.79 -14.16 23.61
C ALA A 101 -21.02 -15.16 24.48
N GLY A 102 -21.14 -15.02 25.80
CA GLY A 102 -20.42 -15.86 26.78
C GLY A 102 -18.89 -15.72 26.77
N LYS A 103 -18.32 -14.73 26.07
CA LYS A 103 -16.89 -14.46 25.95
C LYS A 103 -16.58 -12.99 26.29
N ASN A 104 -15.30 -12.62 26.17
CA ASN A 104 -14.83 -11.23 26.32
C ASN A 104 -15.03 -10.45 25.02
N ALA A 105 -14.80 -9.13 25.09
CA ALA A 105 -14.66 -8.27 23.91
C ALA A 105 -13.54 -8.79 22.99
N VAL A 106 -13.84 -8.92 21.70
CA VAL A 106 -12.91 -9.40 20.66
C VAL A 106 -12.84 -8.36 19.54
N ALA A 107 -11.63 -7.89 19.24
CA ALA A 107 -11.39 -6.95 18.15
C ALA A 107 -11.49 -7.65 16.79
N ALA A 108 -12.16 -7.00 15.84
CA ALA A 108 -12.09 -7.34 14.42
C ALA A 108 -11.05 -6.47 13.70
N GLN A 109 -10.98 -5.19 14.08
CA GLN A 109 -10.07 -4.19 13.52
C GLN A 109 -9.44 -3.40 14.66
N VAL A 110 -8.19 -3.01 14.46
CA VAL A 110 -7.44 -2.13 15.35
C VAL A 110 -6.68 -1.15 14.47
N GLU A 111 -6.89 0.14 14.69
CA GLU A 111 -6.16 1.22 14.03
C GLU A 111 -5.45 2.08 15.07
N ILE A 112 -4.20 2.48 14.76
CA ILE A 112 -3.43 3.42 15.57
C ILE A 112 -3.09 4.63 14.71
N SER A 113 -3.50 5.81 15.16
CA SER A 113 -3.25 7.08 14.48
C SER A 113 -2.76 8.14 15.48
N PRO A 114 -2.01 9.18 15.08
CA PRO A 114 -1.60 10.22 16.02
C PRO A 114 -2.81 10.90 16.66
N PHE A 115 -3.75 11.35 15.82
CA PHE A 115 -5.15 11.71 16.10
C PHE A 115 -5.92 11.68 14.76
N ALA A 116 -7.21 11.32 14.77
CA ALA A 116 -8.09 11.11 13.61
C ALA A 116 -8.05 12.21 12.55
N THR A 117 -7.78 13.44 12.96
CA THR A 117 -7.74 14.61 12.06
C THR A 117 -6.43 15.40 12.17
N THR A 118 -5.29 14.73 12.40
CA THR A 118 -3.98 15.41 12.50
C THR A 118 -3.51 15.90 11.13
N THR A 119 -4.16 16.94 10.63
CA THR A 119 -3.86 17.60 9.38
C THR A 119 -3.41 19.02 9.67
N SER A 120 -2.34 19.44 9.01
CA SER A 120 -1.88 20.83 9.04
C SER A 120 -1.73 21.35 7.62
N SER A 121 -1.77 22.67 7.45
CA SER A 121 -1.60 23.29 6.14
C SER A 121 -0.81 24.59 6.23
N GLY A 122 -0.04 24.90 5.20
CA GLY A 122 0.83 26.07 5.20
C GLY A 122 1.63 26.22 3.92
N TYR A 123 2.38 27.31 3.84
CA TYR A 123 3.26 27.58 2.70
C TYR A 123 4.67 27.08 2.98
N ILE A 124 5.24 26.31 2.05
CA ILE A 124 6.66 26.01 2.07
C ILE A 124 7.43 27.32 1.95
N THR A 125 8.38 27.54 2.85
CA THR A 125 9.32 28.67 2.79
C THR A 125 10.70 28.23 2.31
N GLU A 126 11.08 26.98 2.56
CA GLU A 126 12.37 26.43 2.15
C GLU A 126 12.32 24.89 2.06
N THR A 127 13.05 24.32 1.11
CA THR A 127 13.35 22.89 1.05
C THR A 127 14.86 22.68 1.10
N LYS A 128 15.33 21.71 1.88
CA LYS A 128 16.76 21.39 2.02
C LYS A 128 17.08 20.03 1.43
N TYR A 129 18.28 19.91 0.86
CA TYR A 129 18.75 18.66 0.24
C TYR A 129 18.91 17.49 1.21
N ASN A 130 18.89 17.75 2.51
CA ASN A 130 18.87 16.71 3.52
C ASN A 130 17.46 16.12 3.75
N GLY A 131 16.42 16.60 3.07
CA GLY A 131 15.03 16.16 3.22
C GLY A 131 14.15 17.01 4.15
N ASP A 132 14.71 18.01 4.83
CA ASP A 132 13.91 18.91 5.68
C ASP A 132 13.15 19.95 4.83
N ILE A 133 11.91 20.23 5.22
CA ILE A 133 11.04 21.23 4.61
C ILE A 133 10.63 22.23 5.70
N THR A 134 10.87 23.52 5.48
CA THR A 134 10.39 24.59 6.36
C THR A 134 9.04 25.08 5.83
N VAL A 135 8.04 25.14 6.71
CA VAL A 135 6.66 25.51 6.37
C VAL A 135 6.19 26.61 7.31
N ASN A 136 5.56 27.64 6.76
CA ASN A 136 4.82 28.61 7.55
C ASN A 136 3.38 28.12 7.75
N VAL A 137 3.06 27.74 8.99
CA VAL A 137 1.72 27.32 9.43
C VAL A 137 1.16 28.42 10.35
N GLY A 138 0.18 29.17 9.86
CA GLY A 138 -0.49 30.22 10.66
C GLY A 138 0.46 31.31 11.21
N GLY A 139 1.55 31.61 10.51
CA GLY A 139 2.57 32.57 10.96
C GLY A 139 3.73 31.96 11.74
N THR A 140 3.66 30.67 12.08
CA THR A 140 4.74 29.95 12.77
C THR A 140 5.55 29.13 11.79
N SER A 141 6.88 29.22 11.90
CA SER A 141 7.79 28.39 11.11
C SER A 141 7.94 27.02 11.76
N VAL A 142 7.56 25.96 11.05
CA VAL A 142 7.71 24.57 11.47
C VAL A 142 8.61 23.83 10.50
N THR A 143 9.40 22.89 11.02
CA THR A 143 10.18 21.97 10.18
C THR A 143 9.45 20.65 10.07
N ILE A 144 9.17 20.24 8.85
CA ILE A 144 8.59 18.93 8.54
C ILE A 144 9.60 18.07 7.77
N ARG A 145 9.38 16.75 7.79
CA ARG A 145 10.19 15.78 7.06
C ARG A 145 9.33 14.59 6.64
N ILE A 146 9.42 14.17 5.38
CA ILE A 146 8.68 13.00 4.88
C ILE A 146 9.25 11.74 5.54
N ASN A 147 8.39 10.84 6.04
CA ASN A 147 8.80 9.54 6.55
C ASN A 147 9.12 8.57 5.41
N ASP A 148 10.30 8.74 4.83
CA ASP A 148 10.71 8.08 3.61
C ASP A 148 11.89 7.14 3.87
N PRO A 149 11.68 5.95 4.45
CA PRO A 149 12.77 5.04 4.79
C PRO A 149 13.56 4.57 3.55
N ASN A 150 12.89 4.47 2.39
CA ASN A 150 13.46 3.98 1.14
C ASN A 150 13.99 5.09 0.22
N ALA A 151 13.98 6.35 0.68
CA ALA A 151 14.49 7.51 -0.05
C ALA A 151 13.83 7.73 -1.43
N VAL A 152 12.54 7.40 -1.57
CA VAL A 152 11.77 7.53 -2.82
C VAL A 152 11.39 8.99 -3.09
N TYR A 153 10.94 9.71 -2.06
CA TYR A 153 10.48 11.10 -2.16
C TYR A 153 11.51 12.14 -1.74
N SER A 154 12.55 11.75 -1.01
CA SER A 154 13.49 12.65 -0.35
C SER A 154 14.87 12.02 -0.19
N ALA A 155 15.76 12.64 0.59
CA ALA A 155 17.08 12.11 0.92
C ALA A 155 17.03 10.84 1.81
N GLY A 156 15.84 10.41 2.22
CA GLY A 156 15.65 9.24 3.06
C GLY A 156 15.82 9.51 4.55
N ASN A 157 15.45 8.53 5.37
CA ASN A 157 15.44 8.63 6.83
C ASN A 157 16.26 7.58 7.58
N ALA A 158 17.05 6.79 6.85
CA ALA A 158 17.89 5.77 7.44
C ALA A 158 18.80 6.36 8.54
N GLY A 159 18.76 5.74 9.73
CA GLY A 159 19.59 6.15 10.87
C GLY A 159 19.07 7.35 11.67
N LEU A 160 17.90 7.90 11.35
CA LEU A 160 17.33 9.05 12.08
C LEU A 160 16.42 8.68 13.26
N GLY A 161 16.22 7.38 13.53
CA GLY A 161 15.35 6.92 14.62
C GLY A 161 13.88 7.32 14.42
N ILE A 162 13.45 7.49 13.17
CA ILE A 162 12.08 7.80 12.80
C ILE A 162 11.23 6.52 12.89
N ASP A 163 9.94 6.68 13.20
CA ASP A 163 9.02 5.58 13.44
C ASP A 163 8.90 4.66 12.21
N PRO A 164 8.90 3.33 12.40
CA PRO A 164 8.90 2.39 11.28
C PRO A 164 7.51 2.11 10.68
N PHE A 165 6.41 2.61 11.25
CA PHE A 165 5.04 2.25 10.84
C PHE A 165 4.27 3.43 10.22
N PHE A 166 4.52 4.67 10.65
CA PHE A 166 3.94 5.87 10.02
C PHE A 166 4.74 6.32 8.80
N THR A 167 4.96 5.43 7.83
CA THR A 167 5.78 5.71 6.63
C THR A 167 4.94 6.35 5.52
N ALA A 168 5.59 7.20 4.70
CA ALA A 168 5.02 7.52 3.41
C ALA A 168 4.95 6.25 2.56
N ASP A 169 3.87 6.12 1.80
CA ASP A 169 3.67 5.02 0.88
C ASP A 169 4.57 5.22 -0.34
N ASP A 170 5.52 4.32 -0.55
CA ASP A 170 6.52 4.42 -1.62
C ASP A 170 6.11 3.69 -2.91
N VAL A 171 4.91 3.10 -2.93
CA VAL A 171 4.30 2.47 -4.11
C VAL A 171 3.03 3.18 -4.59
N ASN A 172 2.49 4.11 -3.80
CA ASN A 172 1.42 5.03 -4.19
C ASN A 172 1.88 6.49 -4.02
N PRO A 173 1.41 7.46 -4.81
CA PRO A 173 1.82 8.87 -4.71
C PRO A 173 1.25 9.60 -3.47
N SER A 174 1.64 9.17 -2.25
CA SER A 174 1.23 9.80 -0.98
C SER A 174 1.88 11.18 -0.76
N VAL A 175 2.95 11.48 -1.50
CA VAL A 175 3.53 12.81 -1.65
C VAL A 175 3.26 13.28 -3.07
N SER A 176 2.30 14.17 -3.24
CA SER A 176 1.78 14.50 -4.57
C SER A 176 1.36 15.96 -4.74
N SER A 177 1.19 16.35 -6.00
CA SER A 177 0.48 17.57 -6.38
C SER A 177 -1.02 17.34 -6.28
N PHE A 178 -1.80 18.40 -6.43
CA PHE A 178 -3.25 18.33 -6.34
C PHE A 178 -3.90 17.29 -7.28
N SER A 179 -3.32 17.08 -8.47
CA SER A 179 -3.78 16.09 -9.47
C SER A 179 -3.26 14.67 -9.22
N GLY A 180 -2.46 14.44 -8.18
CA GLY A 180 -1.86 13.14 -7.88
C GLY A 180 -0.53 12.85 -8.59
N PHE A 181 0.01 13.79 -9.36
CA PHE A 181 1.38 13.64 -9.89
C PHE A 181 2.39 13.63 -8.72
N PRO A 182 3.34 12.68 -8.67
CA PRO A 182 4.20 12.49 -7.51
C PRO A 182 5.21 13.64 -7.36
N MET A 183 5.40 14.08 -6.12
CA MET A 183 6.24 15.22 -5.75
C MET A 183 7.41 14.76 -4.87
N CYS A 184 8.46 15.57 -4.78
CA CYS A 184 9.68 15.20 -4.05
C CYS A 184 10.37 16.39 -3.40
N VAL A 185 11.22 16.12 -2.42
CA VAL A 185 12.24 17.05 -1.92
C VAL A 185 13.54 16.75 -2.68
N PRO A 186 14.12 17.73 -3.42
CA PRO A 186 15.38 17.52 -4.11
C PRO A 186 16.47 17.02 -3.17
N ARG A 187 17.33 16.11 -3.65
CA ARG A 187 18.51 15.61 -2.91
C ARG A 187 19.80 16.36 -3.25
N SER A 188 19.77 17.15 -4.31
CA SER A 188 20.86 18.00 -4.76
C SER A 188 20.33 19.08 -5.71
N ALA A 189 21.18 20.03 -6.09
CA ALA A 189 20.83 21.08 -7.06
C ALA A 189 20.49 20.55 -8.46
N SER A 190 20.90 19.32 -8.78
CA SER A 190 20.65 18.67 -10.07
C SER A 190 20.21 17.23 -9.86
N ASP A 191 19.15 17.06 -9.07
CA ASP A 191 18.57 15.74 -8.79
C ASP A 191 17.84 15.19 -10.04
N PRO A 192 18.33 14.12 -10.67
CA PRO A 192 17.72 13.56 -11.88
C PRO A 192 16.38 12.85 -11.62
N LEU A 193 16.07 12.55 -10.35
CA LEU A 193 14.82 11.94 -9.90
C LEU A 193 13.81 12.98 -9.37
N CYS A 194 14.26 14.24 -9.22
CA CYS A 194 13.44 15.35 -8.75
C CYS A 194 13.73 16.65 -9.54
N PRO A 195 13.64 16.64 -10.89
CA PRO A 195 14.17 17.73 -11.70
C PRO A 195 13.26 18.97 -11.68
N MET A 196 13.87 20.15 -11.56
CA MET A 196 13.20 21.45 -11.69
C MET A 196 12.51 21.66 -13.05
N SER A 197 12.87 20.91 -14.09
CA SER A 197 12.20 20.97 -15.39
C SER A 197 10.72 20.57 -15.32
N ASN A 198 10.31 19.78 -14.32
CA ASN A 198 8.91 19.48 -14.04
C ASN A 198 8.18 20.59 -13.25
N ARG A 199 8.87 21.67 -12.91
CA ARG A 199 8.32 22.91 -12.33
C ARG A 199 8.73 24.15 -13.15
N PRO A 200 8.40 24.20 -14.45
CA PRO A 200 8.87 25.29 -15.32
C PRO A 200 8.32 26.64 -14.86
N GLY A 201 9.22 27.61 -14.68
CA GLY A 201 8.88 28.99 -14.32
C GLY A 201 8.36 29.20 -12.90
N LEU A 202 8.51 28.20 -12.00
CA LEU A 202 8.07 28.26 -10.60
C LEU A 202 6.60 28.67 -10.43
N LYS A 203 5.77 28.41 -11.45
CA LYS A 203 4.38 28.83 -11.46
C LYS A 203 3.56 27.98 -10.49
N GLN A 204 2.63 28.62 -9.80
CA GLN A 204 1.47 27.99 -9.17
C GLN A 204 0.36 27.78 -10.21
N GLY A 205 -0.66 26.98 -9.87
CA GLY A 205 -1.78 26.68 -10.77
C GLY A 205 -1.56 25.42 -11.60
N SER A 206 -2.11 25.37 -12.82
CA SER A 206 -2.06 24.18 -13.66
C SER A 206 -0.85 24.23 -14.62
N ILE A 207 -0.03 23.18 -14.57
CA ILE A 207 1.11 22.97 -15.47
C ILE A 207 1.10 21.55 -16.01
N THR A 208 1.85 21.29 -17.09
CA THR A 208 2.07 19.94 -17.61
C THR A 208 3.50 19.51 -17.32
N ALA A 209 3.68 18.29 -16.81
CA ALA A 209 5.01 17.74 -16.55
C ALA A 209 5.82 17.66 -17.85
N ALA A 210 7.08 18.08 -17.80
CA ALA A 210 7.99 17.98 -18.94
C ALA A 210 8.43 16.52 -19.17
N ASP A 211 8.64 15.77 -18.09
CA ASP A 211 8.81 14.32 -18.12
C ASP A 211 7.96 13.68 -17.03
N ALA A 212 6.93 12.96 -17.46
CA ALA A 212 6.02 12.29 -16.54
C ALA A 212 6.63 11.05 -15.87
N ASN A 213 7.82 10.56 -16.25
CA ASN A 213 8.49 9.41 -15.63
C ASN A 213 9.34 9.75 -14.40
N VAL A 214 9.39 11.02 -14.01
CA VAL A 214 10.10 11.50 -12.82
C VAL A 214 9.24 12.49 -12.04
N MET A 215 9.46 12.55 -10.75
CA MET A 215 8.72 13.43 -9.85
C MET A 215 8.96 14.92 -10.14
N ALA A 216 8.15 15.77 -9.53
CA ALA A 216 8.35 17.22 -9.55
C ALA A 216 8.76 17.73 -8.16
N PRO A 217 9.71 18.67 -8.07
CA PRO A 217 10.15 19.19 -6.78
C PRO A 217 9.06 20.01 -6.09
N LEU A 218 8.94 19.84 -4.77
CA LEU A 218 8.34 20.80 -3.86
C LEU A 218 9.26 22.02 -3.77
N ILE A 219 8.68 23.23 -3.78
CA ILE A 219 9.44 24.48 -3.75
C ILE A 219 8.80 25.50 -2.80
N ALA A 220 9.56 26.55 -2.46
CA ALA A 220 9.03 27.69 -1.73
C ALA A 220 7.82 28.31 -2.47
N GLY A 221 6.75 28.59 -1.72
CA GLY A 221 5.48 29.08 -2.24
C GLY A 221 4.43 28.01 -2.51
N ASP A 222 4.77 26.71 -2.43
CA ASP A 222 3.76 25.65 -2.48
C ASP A 222 2.91 25.69 -1.21
N PHE A 223 1.58 25.72 -1.38
CA PHE A 223 0.63 25.55 -0.29
C PHE A 223 0.36 24.06 -0.15
N ILE A 224 0.82 23.50 0.96
CA ILE A 224 0.71 22.08 1.23
C ILE A 224 -0.27 21.82 2.37
N THR A 225 -0.90 20.67 2.30
CA THR A 225 -1.58 20.02 3.41
C THR A 225 -0.85 18.72 3.68
N PHE A 226 -0.65 18.39 4.96
CA PHE A 226 0.11 17.21 5.34
C PHE A 226 -0.43 16.59 6.62
N SER A 227 -0.23 15.28 6.74
CA SER A 227 -0.57 14.47 7.91
C SER A 227 0.70 13.83 8.45
N GLY A 228 0.85 13.85 9.77
CA GLY A 228 2.09 13.45 10.42
C GLY A 228 2.03 13.50 11.94
N TYR A 229 3.14 13.18 12.57
CA TYR A 229 3.28 13.16 14.03
C TYR A 229 4.51 13.95 14.48
N GLN A 230 4.46 14.49 15.69
CA GLN A 230 5.56 15.29 16.24
C GLN A 230 6.61 14.39 16.89
N THR A 231 7.88 14.59 16.53
CA THR A 231 9.02 13.96 17.20
C THR A 231 10.27 14.81 17.03
N GLY A 232 11.10 14.91 18.06
CA GLY A 232 12.39 15.61 18.00
C GLY A 232 12.32 17.08 17.54
N GLY A 233 11.21 17.78 17.85
CA GLY A 233 10.98 19.18 17.42
C GLY A 233 10.63 19.34 15.93
N LYS A 234 10.34 18.25 15.22
CA LYS A 234 9.89 18.23 13.82
C LYS A 234 8.53 17.55 13.73
N ILE A 235 7.84 17.78 12.61
CA ILE A 235 6.70 16.95 12.21
C ILE A 235 7.20 15.96 11.16
N VAL A 236 7.08 14.67 11.46
CA VAL A 236 7.34 13.61 10.49
C VAL A 236 6.05 13.29 9.76
N VAL A 237 6.05 13.41 8.43
CA VAL A 237 4.83 13.32 7.60
C VAL A 237 4.79 12.03 6.79
N PHE A 238 3.65 11.36 6.75
CA PHE A 238 3.43 10.16 5.91
C PHE A 238 2.61 10.48 4.66
N GLU A 239 1.89 11.60 4.66
CA GLU A 239 1.13 12.09 3.51
C GLU A 239 1.32 13.61 3.35
N LEU A 240 1.46 14.06 2.11
CA LEU A 240 1.58 15.47 1.75
C LEU A 240 0.98 15.72 0.37
N VAL A 241 0.08 16.70 0.29
CA VAL A 241 -0.50 17.17 -0.97
C VAL A 241 -0.20 18.65 -1.16
N ALA A 242 0.41 19.01 -2.29
CA ALA A 242 0.57 20.40 -2.72
C ALA A 242 -0.70 20.88 -3.44
N PHE A 243 -1.56 21.57 -2.71
CA PHE A 243 -2.93 21.91 -3.14
C PHE A 243 -3.01 23.03 -4.18
N ASN A 244 -2.04 23.96 -4.19
CA ASN A 244 -2.05 25.09 -5.13
C ASN A 244 -1.31 24.82 -6.45
N ILE A 245 -0.89 23.56 -6.69
CA ILE A 245 -0.23 23.14 -7.92
C ILE A 245 -0.93 21.91 -8.49
N GLN A 246 -1.37 22.00 -9.74
CA GLN A 246 -1.93 20.89 -10.48
C GLN A 246 -0.96 20.52 -11.60
N ILE A 247 -0.32 19.35 -11.50
CA ILE A 247 0.63 18.88 -12.52
C ILE A 247 -0.05 17.80 -13.36
N THR A 248 -0.24 18.10 -14.63
CA THR A 248 -0.92 17.22 -15.58
C THR A 248 0.06 16.42 -16.43
N THR A 249 -0.39 15.30 -16.96
CA THR A 249 0.34 14.42 -17.88
C THR A 249 -0.39 14.34 -19.22
N THR A 250 0.27 13.85 -20.27
CA THR A 250 -0.28 13.74 -21.64
C THR A 250 -0.39 12.27 -22.07
N GLY A 251 -1.19 11.50 -21.36
CA GLY A 251 -1.40 10.07 -21.59
C GLY A 251 -0.56 9.23 -20.64
N VAL A 252 0.67 8.88 -21.01
CA VAL A 252 1.43 7.83 -20.29
C VAL A 252 2.80 8.34 -19.82
N PRO A 253 3.16 8.18 -18.53
CA PRO A 253 2.32 7.68 -17.44
C PRO A 253 1.23 8.68 -17.01
N THR A 254 0.07 8.14 -16.58
CA THR A 254 -0.92 8.85 -15.75
C THR A 254 -0.72 8.45 -14.30
N TYR A 255 -1.11 9.29 -13.34
CA TYR A 255 -1.12 8.98 -11.92
C TYR A 255 -2.53 9.05 -11.36
N VAL A 256 -2.80 8.22 -10.36
CA VAL A 256 -4.06 8.20 -9.61
C VAL A 256 -3.72 8.57 -8.17
N ARG A 257 -4.52 9.43 -7.55
CA ARG A 257 -4.48 9.70 -6.11
C ARG A 257 -5.86 9.47 -5.53
N MET A 258 -5.94 8.80 -4.39
CA MET A 258 -7.17 8.69 -3.62
C MET A 258 -7.21 9.77 -2.54
N GLU A 259 -8.36 10.38 -2.36
CA GLU A 259 -8.66 11.25 -1.21
C GLU A 259 -9.46 10.50 -0.17
N ASP A 260 -10.37 9.63 -0.59
CA ASP A 260 -11.30 8.96 0.31
C ASP A 260 -11.74 7.60 -0.22
N ALA A 261 -11.96 6.67 0.70
CA ALA A 261 -12.46 5.31 0.49
C ALA A 261 -13.27 4.84 1.71
N ASN A 262 -14.50 5.34 1.86
CA ASN A 262 -15.42 4.94 2.92
C ASN A 262 -16.27 3.75 2.45
N ILE A 263 -16.35 2.70 3.27
CA ILE A 263 -17.09 1.49 2.94
C ILE A 263 -18.30 1.35 3.85
N GLY A 264 -19.49 1.55 3.28
CA GLY A 264 -20.77 1.25 3.94
C GLY A 264 -21.02 -0.25 4.03
N VAL A 265 -21.10 -0.76 5.26
CA VAL A 265 -21.33 -2.17 5.56
C VAL A 265 -22.82 -2.49 5.43
N TRP A 266 -23.14 -3.58 4.75
CA TRP A 266 -24.50 -4.04 4.52
C TRP A 266 -25.03 -4.81 5.71
N THR A 267 -26.34 -4.69 5.95
CA THR A 267 -27.08 -5.52 6.89
C THR A 267 -28.32 -6.13 6.25
N ALA A 268 -28.67 -7.33 6.72
CA ALA A 268 -29.92 -8.00 6.37
C ALA A 268 -31.15 -7.34 7.03
N ASP A 269 -30.97 -6.62 8.14
CA ASP A 269 -32.06 -5.91 8.84
C ASP A 269 -32.31 -4.54 8.21
N THR A 270 -32.74 -4.51 6.95
CA THR A 270 -33.01 -3.27 6.22
C THR A 270 -34.25 -2.51 6.72
N VAL A 271 -34.93 -3.02 7.74
CA VAL A 271 -36.11 -2.39 8.35
C VAL A 271 -35.69 -1.56 9.56
N ASN A 272 -34.82 -2.10 10.41
CA ASN A 272 -34.44 -1.47 11.67
C ASN A 272 -33.02 -0.88 11.63
N GLN A 273 -32.30 -0.99 10.51
CA GLN A 273 -30.96 -0.44 10.37
C GLN A 273 -30.81 0.37 9.08
N GLU A 274 -30.04 1.46 9.16
CA GLU A 274 -29.62 2.27 8.03
C GLU A 274 -28.24 1.82 7.53
N VAL A 275 -28.09 1.74 6.20
CA VAL A 275 -26.84 1.37 5.53
C VAL A 275 -26.24 2.60 4.86
N ALA A 276 -25.01 2.94 5.26
CA ALA A 276 -24.27 4.04 4.66
C ALA A 276 -23.86 3.75 3.20
N GLN A 277 -23.48 4.79 2.47
CA GLN A 277 -22.96 4.65 1.12
C GLN A 277 -21.50 4.22 1.14
N THR A 278 -21.15 3.31 0.24
CA THR A 278 -19.77 3.13 -0.20
C THR A 278 -19.39 4.27 -1.13
N ARG A 279 -18.26 4.92 -0.86
CA ARG A 279 -17.77 6.08 -1.60
C ARG A 279 -16.27 5.95 -1.89
N PHE A 280 -15.90 6.28 -3.13
CA PHE A 280 -14.51 6.45 -3.51
C PHE A 280 -14.36 7.82 -4.17
N VAL A 281 -13.38 8.59 -3.71
CA VAL A 281 -13.02 9.89 -4.29
C VAL A 281 -11.56 9.87 -4.65
N GLY A 282 -11.26 10.19 -5.91
CA GLY A 282 -9.89 10.28 -6.38
C GLY A 282 -9.70 11.27 -7.50
N TYR A 283 -8.45 11.46 -7.87
CA TYR A 283 -7.98 12.41 -8.88
C TYR A 283 -7.01 11.72 -9.82
N THR A 284 -6.90 12.22 -11.04
CA THR A 284 -5.91 11.76 -12.00
C THR A 284 -5.05 12.90 -12.56
N SER A 285 -3.80 12.59 -12.91
CA SER A 285 -2.94 13.57 -13.59
C SER A 285 -3.35 13.84 -15.03
N ASP A 286 -4.29 13.06 -15.59
CA ASP A 286 -4.81 13.21 -16.94
C ASP A 286 -6.27 12.76 -17.00
N SER A 287 -7.09 13.47 -17.77
CA SER A 287 -8.52 13.19 -17.99
C SER A 287 -8.85 12.79 -19.43
N ALA A 288 -7.83 12.55 -20.27
CA ALA A 288 -8.01 12.08 -21.63
C ALA A 288 -8.81 10.77 -21.70
N THR A 289 -9.43 10.52 -22.85
CA THR A 289 -10.25 9.32 -23.06
C THR A 289 -9.48 8.01 -22.86
N ILE A 290 -8.16 8.02 -23.09
CA ILE A 290 -7.30 6.84 -22.89
C ILE A 290 -7.16 6.43 -21.41
N VAL A 291 -7.34 7.39 -20.48
CA VAL A 291 -7.30 7.17 -19.02
C VAL A 291 -8.59 6.52 -18.53
N ASN A 292 -9.69 6.72 -19.25
CA ASN A 292 -11.02 6.28 -18.87
C ASN A 292 -11.39 4.91 -19.47
N PRO A 293 -12.21 4.08 -18.79
CA PRO A 293 -12.70 4.29 -17.43
C PRO A 293 -11.64 3.98 -16.36
N ILE A 294 -11.75 4.64 -15.21
CA ILE A 294 -11.06 4.23 -13.98
C ILE A 294 -11.75 2.97 -13.46
N LYS A 295 -10.98 1.92 -13.18
CA LYS A 295 -11.48 0.68 -12.57
C LYS A 295 -11.23 0.71 -11.07
N ILE A 296 -12.22 0.28 -10.31
CA ILE A 296 -12.15 0.07 -8.87
C ILE A 296 -12.34 -1.43 -8.62
N GLN A 297 -11.35 -2.07 -8.00
CA GLN A 297 -11.34 -3.49 -7.73
C GLN A 297 -11.08 -3.74 -6.24
N ALA A 298 -11.72 -4.73 -5.64
CA ALA A 298 -11.36 -5.23 -4.32
C ALA A 298 -10.12 -6.13 -4.44
N ILE A 299 -9.18 -6.02 -3.50
CA ILE A 299 -8.05 -6.95 -3.38
C ILE A 299 -8.44 -8.06 -2.41
N ASP A 300 -8.90 -9.17 -2.96
CA ASP A 300 -9.04 -10.42 -2.22
C ASP A 300 -7.68 -11.14 -2.23
N TYR A 301 -7.47 -12.09 -1.32
CA TYR A 301 -6.25 -12.90 -1.28
C TYR A 301 -6.59 -14.38 -1.38
N ASP A 302 -5.81 -15.11 -2.17
CA ASP A 302 -5.88 -16.56 -2.13
C ASP A 302 -5.41 -17.03 -0.74
N ARG A 303 -6.35 -17.64 -0.02
CA ARG A 303 -6.20 -18.06 1.39
C ARG A 303 -5.07 -19.04 1.68
N CYS A 304 -4.44 -19.65 0.67
CA CYS A 304 -3.32 -20.57 0.85
C CYS A 304 -1.99 -20.05 0.32
N THR A 305 -2.00 -19.25 -0.74
CA THR A 305 -0.80 -18.76 -1.43
C THR A 305 -0.50 -17.30 -1.14
N GLY A 306 -1.49 -16.55 -0.65
CA GLY A 306 -1.42 -15.10 -0.43
C GLY A 306 -1.31 -14.27 -1.71
N GLN A 307 -1.58 -14.87 -2.88
CA GLN A 307 -1.61 -14.14 -4.13
C GLN A 307 -2.86 -13.25 -4.20
N PRO A 308 -2.73 -11.97 -4.61
CA PRO A 308 -3.88 -11.10 -4.75
C PRO A 308 -4.79 -11.57 -5.88
N VAL A 309 -6.09 -11.52 -5.65
CA VAL A 309 -7.16 -11.78 -6.62
C VAL A 309 -8.01 -10.51 -6.69
N TYR A 310 -8.05 -9.92 -7.89
CA TYR A 310 -8.77 -8.66 -8.10
C TYR A 310 -10.20 -8.94 -8.52
N ARG A 311 -11.15 -8.41 -7.75
CA ARG A 311 -12.58 -8.50 -8.05
C ARG A 311 -13.13 -7.14 -8.43
N ASP A 312 -13.74 -7.04 -9.60
CA ASP A 312 -14.32 -5.79 -10.09
C ASP A 312 -15.46 -5.31 -9.19
N ILE A 313 -15.41 -4.03 -8.81
CA ILE A 313 -16.44 -3.35 -8.02
C ILE A 313 -17.19 -2.35 -8.88
N ALA A 314 -16.45 -1.49 -9.59
CA ALA A 314 -17.03 -0.46 -10.41
C ALA A 314 -16.07 0.03 -11.50
N THR A 315 -16.64 0.70 -12.49
CA THR A 315 -15.90 1.52 -13.46
C THR A 315 -16.51 2.91 -13.48
N VAL A 316 -15.68 3.94 -13.35
CA VAL A 316 -16.11 5.34 -13.37
C VAL A 316 -15.28 6.16 -14.33
N ASN A 317 -15.90 7.18 -14.93
CA ASN A 317 -15.17 8.12 -15.77
C ASN A 317 -14.84 9.38 -14.98
N VAL A 318 -13.68 9.96 -15.25
CA VAL A 318 -13.39 11.36 -14.91
C VAL A 318 -14.31 12.24 -15.78
N PRO A 319 -15.20 13.06 -15.19
CA PRO A 319 -16.04 13.96 -15.97
C PRO A 319 -15.19 14.93 -16.79
N ASN A 320 -15.52 15.09 -18.07
CA ASN A 320 -14.80 15.99 -18.98
C ASN A 320 -14.90 17.48 -18.61
N THR A 321 -15.80 17.84 -17.69
CA THR A 321 -15.98 19.20 -17.15
C THR A 321 -15.27 19.44 -15.83
N GLU A 322 -14.64 18.42 -15.24
CA GLU A 322 -14.04 18.55 -13.91
C GLU A 322 -12.59 19.07 -14.03
N PRO A 323 -12.33 20.35 -13.73
CA PRO A 323 -11.01 20.96 -13.94
C PRO A 323 -9.91 20.30 -13.11
N ARG A 324 -10.28 19.57 -12.05
CA ARG A 324 -9.35 18.89 -11.14
C ARG A 324 -9.04 17.46 -11.56
N ASN A 325 -9.65 16.96 -12.63
CA ASN A 325 -9.63 15.55 -13.01
C ASN A 325 -10.11 14.60 -11.88
N LYS A 326 -11.07 15.05 -11.09
CA LYS A 326 -11.67 14.27 -10.00
C LYS A 326 -12.62 13.21 -10.60
N PHE A 327 -12.57 12.00 -10.08
CA PHE A 327 -13.62 10.99 -10.27
C PHE A 327 -14.26 10.66 -8.92
N GLU A 328 -15.50 10.20 -8.98
CA GLU A 328 -16.25 9.82 -7.78
C GLU A 328 -17.15 8.61 -8.10
N TYR A 329 -17.10 7.61 -7.23
CA TYR A 329 -18.03 6.50 -7.22
C TYR A 329 -18.82 6.53 -5.92
N ARG A 330 -20.14 6.35 -6.01
CA ARG A 330 -21.01 6.16 -4.85
C ARG A 330 -22.02 5.08 -5.14
N THR A 331 -22.20 4.18 -4.18
CA THR A 331 -23.30 3.22 -4.18
C THR A 331 -23.77 2.97 -2.76
N THR A 332 -25.06 2.76 -2.57
CA THR A 332 -25.55 2.16 -1.32
C THR A 332 -25.39 0.65 -1.42
N SER A 333 -24.89 -0.01 -0.38
CA SER A 333 -24.78 -1.47 -0.36
C SER A 333 -26.19 -2.07 -0.35
N GLY A 334 -26.62 -2.66 -1.47
CA GLY A 334 -27.99 -3.18 -1.65
C GLY A 334 -28.17 -4.67 -1.36
N GLN A 335 -27.07 -5.41 -1.16
CA GLN A 335 -27.06 -6.85 -0.88
C GLN A 335 -25.73 -7.23 -0.22
N LYS A 336 -25.68 -8.42 0.40
CA LYS A 336 -24.45 -8.96 0.98
C LYS A 336 -23.34 -9.01 -0.07
N VAL A 337 -22.30 -8.21 0.12
CA VAL A 337 -21.10 -8.18 -0.73
C VAL A 337 -19.89 -8.57 0.09
N LEU A 338 -18.96 -9.31 -0.51
CA LEU A 338 -17.68 -9.58 0.14
C LEU A 338 -16.85 -8.29 0.17
N TYR A 339 -16.41 -7.93 1.37
CA TYR A 339 -15.52 -6.81 1.62
C TYR A 339 -14.06 -7.22 1.54
N ALA A 340 -13.24 -6.31 1.04
CA ALA A 340 -11.78 -6.40 1.06
C ALA A 340 -11.19 -5.30 1.93
N ARG A 341 -10.04 -5.58 2.55
CA ARG A 341 -9.31 -4.63 3.39
C ARG A 341 -8.72 -3.47 2.57
N GLU A 342 -8.42 -3.74 1.31
CA GLU A 342 -7.73 -2.85 0.38
C GLU A 342 -8.45 -2.90 -0.98
N TYR A 343 -8.46 -1.76 -1.68
CA TYR A 343 -9.00 -1.64 -3.03
C TYR A 343 -7.92 -1.14 -3.98
N TYR A 344 -7.93 -1.70 -5.19
CA TYR A 344 -7.03 -1.34 -6.27
C TYR A 344 -7.73 -0.49 -7.31
N ILE A 345 -7.23 0.73 -7.50
CA ILE A 345 -7.75 1.69 -8.45
C ILE A 345 -6.77 1.76 -9.61
N THR A 346 -7.26 1.56 -10.84
CA THR A 346 -6.41 1.62 -12.04
C THR A 346 -7.02 2.50 -13.12
N ALA A 347 -6.18 3.31 -13.77
CA ALA A 347 -6.53 3.99 -15.01
C ALA A 347 -6.59 2.99 -16.18
N ASN A 348 -7.38 3.26 -17.20
CA ASN A 348 -7.52 2.35 -18.35
C ASN A 348 -6.22 2.18 -19.17
N ASN A 349 -5.35 3.18 -19.15
CA ASN A 349 -4.02 3.13 -19.76
C ASN A 349 -2.95 2.52 -18.86
N PHE A 350 -3.34 1.97 -17.70
CA PHE A 350 -2.44 1.23 -16.82
C PHE A 350 -1.80 0.05 -17.56
N ASN A 351 -0.48 -0.07 -17.43
CA ASN A 351 0.32 -1.05 -18.16
C ASN A 351 1.52 -1.56 -17.34
N ASN A 352 1.42 -1.54 -16.01
CA ASN A 352 2.50 -1.89 -15.07
C ASN A 352 3.79 -1.07 -15.27
N ASN A 353 3.72 0.13 -15.85
CA ASN A 353 4.90 1.00 -15.97
C ASN A 353 5.35 1.45 -14.58
N VAL A 354 6.62 1.21 -14.27
CA VAL A 354 7.28 1.75 -13.08
C VAL A 354 8.13 2.95 -13.52
N THR A 355 7.95 4.07 -12.83
CA THR A 355 8.68 5.32 -13.08
C THR A 355 10.16 5.16 -12.74
N ARG A 356 11.00 6.14 -13.12
CA ARG A 356 12.42 6.13 -12.73
C ARG A 356 12.61 6.27 -11.21
N ASN A 357 11.59 6.71 -10.49
CA ASN A 357 11.54 6.80 -9.04
C ASN A 357 11.08 5.52 -8.33
N GLY A 358 10.68 4.47 -9.07
CA GLY A 358 10.19 3.22 -8.48
C GLY A 358 8.68 3.18 -8.20
N ILE A 359 7.94 4.27 -8.48
CA ILE A 359 6.48 4.32 -8.30
C ILE A 359 5.77 3.68 -9.51
N PRO A 360 4.87 2.70 -9.31
CA PRO A 360 3.92 2.24 -10.32
C PRO A 360 2.99 3.37 -10.78
N ALA A 361 3.02 3.68 -12.07
CA ALA A 361 2.13 4.67 -12.66
C ALA A 361 0.78 4.05 -13.03
N GLY A 362 -0.28 4.86 -12.96
CA GLY A 362 -1.62 4.53 -13.41
C GLY A 362 -2.42 3.67 -12.44
N SER A 363 -1.91 3.44 -11.23
CA SER A 363 -2.59 2.68 -10.20
C SER A 363 -2.43 3.25 -8.80
N TYR A 364 -3.37 2.93 -7.92
CA TYR A 364 -3.33 3.26 -6.51
C TYR A 364 -3.93 2.11 -5.69
N VAL A 365 -3.25 1.66 -4.63
CA VAL A 365 -3.83 0.75 -3.62
C VAL A 365 -4.28 1.58 -2.44
N THR A 366 -5.59 1.63 -2.17
CA THR A 366 -6.12 2.33 -1.00
C THR A 366 -6.47 1.32 0.09
N PRO A 367 -5.86 1.40 1.28
CA PRO A 367 -6.42 0.73 2.44
C PRO A 367 -7.76 1.38 2.81
N VAL A 368 -8.66 0.59 3.40
CA VAL A 368 -9.90 1.15 3.97
C VAL A 368 -9.65 1.52 5.42
N THR A 369 -9.65 2.82 5.68
CA THR A 369 -9.52 3.40 7.03
C THR A 369 -10.88 3.73 7.64
N GLU A 370 -11.96 3.75 6.86
CA GLU A 370 -13.30 4.04 7.37
C GLU A 370 -14.32 2.97 6.95
N TRP A 371 -14.76 2.19 7.94
CA TRP A 371 -15.83 1.21 7.83
C TRP A 371 -17.06 1.76 8.53
N ILE A 372 -18.11 2.08 7.76
CA ILE A 372 -19.33 2.63 8.32
C ILE A 372 -20.29 1.48 8.58
N GLN A 373 -20.38 1.08 9.84
CA GLN A 373 -21.27 0.01 10.30
C GLN A 373 -22.74 0.44 10.17
N PRO A 374 -23.69 -0.51 10.00
CA PRO A 374 -25.10 -0.17 9.96
C PRO A 374 -25.56 0.42 11.30
N GLU A 375 -26.33 1.51 11.24
CA GLU A 375 -26.84 2.18 12.44
C GLU A 375 -28.27 1.71 12.75
N ASP A 376 -28.56 1.37 14.02
CA ASP A 376 -29.93 1.04 14.44
C ASP A 376 -30.84 2.29 14.35
N SER A 377 -31.84 2.24 13.47
CA SER A 377 -32.77 3.35 13.21
C SER A 377 -34.02 3.31 14.09
N THR A 378 -34.15 2.27 14.94
CA THR A 378 -35.30 2.07 15.83
C THR A 378 -34.93 2.36 17.29
N PRO A 379 -35.40 3.47 17.88
CA PRO A 379 -35.10 3.82 19.27
C PRO A 379 -35.52 2.74 20.27
N GLY A 380 -34.65 2.44 21.24
CA GLY A 380 -34.91 1.48 22.32
C GLY A 380 -34.75 0.01 21.95
N ARG A 381 -34.42 -0.30 20.68
CA ARG A 381 -34.02 -1.66 20.27
C ARG A 381 -32.66 -2.00 20.89
N ALA A 382 -32.45 -3.28 21.17
CA ALA A 382 -31.13 -3.75 21.58
C ALA A 382 -30.11 -3.52 20.45
N PRO A 383 -28.86 -3.13 20.76
CA PRO A 383 -27.83 -2.94 19.75
C PRO A 383 -27.60 -4.20 18.91
N THR A 384 -27.52 -4.04 17.59
CA THR A 384 -27.15 -5.14 16.68
C THR A 384 -25.64 -5.32 16.64
N ALA A 385 -25.15 -6.55 16.76
CA ALA A 385 -23.74 -6.85 16.58
C ALA A 385 -23.25 -6.50 15.17
N HIS A 386 -21.97 -6.12 15.06
CA HIS A 386 -21.32 -5.91 13.77
C HIS A 386 -21.22 -7.24 13.01
N ASP A 387 -21.57 -7.25 11.71
CA ASP A 387 -21.49 -8.44 10.86
C ASP A 387 -20.15 -8.53 10.13
N PHE A 388 -19.24 -9.33 10.67
CA PHE A 388 -17.93 -9.60 10.08
C PHE A 388 -17.96 -10.80 9.11
N SER A 389 -19.10 -11.46 8.91
CA SER A 389 -19.20 -12.64 8.04
C SER A 389 -18.97 -12.36 6.55
N SER A 390 -18.94 -11.08 6.16
CA SER A 390 -18.66 -10.63 4.80
C SER A 390 -17.22 -10.12 4.60
N TYR A 391 -16.41 -10.09 5.65
CA TYR A 391 -15.05 -9.55 5.63
C TYR A 391 -14.09 -10.65 5.15
N GLY A 392 -13.80 -10.65 3.84
CA GLY A 392 -13.14 -11.77 3.17
C GLY A 392 -11.81 -12.18 3.80
N TRP A 393 -10.99 -11.20 4.19
CA TRP A 393 -9.69 -11.43 4.82
C TRP A 393 -9.80 -11.92 6.27
N MET A 394 -10.89 -11.61 6.96
CA MET A 394 -11.12 -12.08 8.34
C MET A 394 -11.61 -13.53 8.37
N ILE A 395 -12.49 -13.91 7.42
CA ILE A 395 -13.07 -15.25 7.36
C ILE A 395 -12.19 -16.26 6.61
N ASN A 396 -11.39 -15.82 5.64
CA ASN A 396 -10.52 -16.69 4.84
C ASN A 396 -9.04 -16.59 5.22
N GLY A 397 -8.62 -15.49 5.85
CA GLY A 397 -7.20 -15.16 6.02
C GLY A 397 -6.61 -14.45 4.79
N LEU A 398 -5.31 -14.13 4.90
CA LEU A 398 -4.52 -13.45 3.86
C LEU A 398 -3.61 -14.41 3.09
N GLY A 399 -3.59 -15.70 3.44
CA GLY A 399 -2.70 -16.67 2.82
C GLY A 399 -1.25 -16.53 3.25
N ARG A 400 -0.31 -16.99 2.41
CA ARG A 400 1.12 -16.98 2.74
C ARG A 400 1.74 -15.63 2.43
N ASP A 401 2.51 -15.08 3.36
CA ASP A 401 3.38 -13.94 3.10
C ASP A 401 4.66 -14.34 2.35
N ALA A 402 5.52 -13.35 2.10
CA ALA A 402 6.79 -13.54 1.40
C ALA A 402 7.77 -14.49 2.12
N ASP A 403 7.63 -14.64 3.45
CA ASP A 403 8.42 -15.56 4.27
C ASP A 403 7.79 -16.97 4.32
N GLY A 404 6.66 -17.17 3.64
CA GLY A 404 5.92 -18.43 3.59
C GLY A 404 5.02 -18.65 4.81
N ASN A 405 4.88 -17.67 5.70
CA ASN A 405 4.06 -17.77 6.89
C ASN A 405 2.56 -17.65 6.53
N LEU A 406 1.74 -18.57 7.02
CA LEU A 406 0.31 -18.63 6.68
C LEU A 406 -0.54 -17.76 7.63
N TRP A 407 -1.07 -16.66 7.11
CA TRP A 407 -2.04 -15.78 7.75
C TRP A 407 -3.46 -16.31 7.54
N GLY A 408 -3.99 -16.96 8.57
CA GLY A 408 -5.35 -17.53 8.55
C GLY A 408 -6.46 -16.56 8.92
N PRO A 409 -7.69 -17.06 9.04
CA PRO A 409 -8.81 -16.32 9.62
C PRO A 409 -8.53 -15.85 11.05
N LEU A 410 -9.29 -14.86 11.52
CA LEU A 410 -9.17 -14.39 12.90
C LEU A 410 -9.57 -15.50 13.90
N ASP A 411 -8.75 -15.68 14.94
CA ASP A 411 -8.99 -16.68 15.99
C ASP A 411 -8.64 -16.13 17.39
N PRO A 412 -9.61 -15.96 18.30
CA PRO A 412 -11.05 -16.22 18.13
C PRO A 412 -11.69 -15.27 17.11
N PHE A 413 -12.72 -15.74 16.39
CA PHE A 413 -13.47 -14.89 15.48
C PHE A 413 -14.36 -13.90 16.27
N PRO A 414 -14.46 -12.62 15.85
CA PRO A 414 -15.19 -11.57 16.57
C PRO A 414 -16.71 -11.64 16.38
N GLN A 415 -17.27 -12.82 16.09
CA GLN A 415 -18.70 -13.05 15.89
C GLN A 415 -19.03 -14.53 16.09
N SER A 416 -20.14 -14.82 16.75
CA SER A 416 -20.67 -16.16 16.96
C SER A 416 -21.32 -16.70 15.68
N GLY A 417 -21.24 -18.01 15.47
CA GLY A 417 -21.96 -18.69 14.39
C GLY A 417 -21.40 -18.49 12.98
N VAL A 418 -20.29 -17.77 12.82
CA VAL A 418 -19.61 -17.59 11.53
C VAL A 418 -18.67 -18.76 11.27
N ALA A 419 -18.83 -19.40 10.11
CA ALA A 419 -17.88 -20.39 9.63
C ALA A 419 -16.65 -19.69 9.05
N VAL A 420 -15.47 -20.07 9.55
CA VAL A 420 -14.17 -19.58 9.06
C VAL A 420 -13.45 -20.67 8.29
N PHE A 421 -12.55 -20.27 7.39
CA PHE A 421 -11.75 -21.20 6.61
C PHE A 421 -10.83 -22.07 7.50
N ASP A 422 -10.71 -23.35 7.16
CA ASP A 422 -9.79 -24.26 7.84
C ASP A 422 -8.41 -24.25 7.16
N ASN A 423 -7.43 -23.63 7.81
CA ASN A 423 -6.05 -23.56 7.35
C ASN A 423 -5.40 -24.92 7.11
N SER A 424 -5.92 -26.01 7.70
CA SER A 424 -5.40 -27.36 7.46
C SER A 424 -5.57 -27.82 6.01
N GLN A 425 -6.47 -27.16 5.26
CA GLN A 425 -6.71 -27.42 3.84
C GLN A 425 -5.62 -26.84 2.93
N CYS A 426 -4.75 -25.97 3.44
CA CYS A 426 -3.65 -25.43 2.65
C CYS A 426 -2.48 -26.42 2.58
N PRO A 427 -1.87 -26.62 1.39
CA PRO A 427 -0.68 -27.44 1.27
C PRO A 427 0.46 -26.85 2.11
N PRO A 428 1.40 -27.68 2.61
CA PRO A 428 2.60 -27.19 3.30
C PRO A 428 3.34 -26.15 2.47
N ALA A 429 4.07 -25.24 3.13
CA ALA A 429 4.93 -24.30 2.41
C ALA A 429 5.88 -25.10 1.51
N ALA A 430 6.00 -24.70 0.24
CA ALA A 430 6.99 -25.31 -0.64
C ALA A 430 8.36 -25.14 0.03
N ALA A 431 9.09 -26.25 0.21
CA ALA A 431 10.44 -26.18 0.74
C ALA A 431 11.26 -25.27 -0.17
N ALA A 432 11.95 -24.29 0.42
CA ALA A 432 12.94 -23.51 -0.32
C ALA A 432 13.87 -24.48 -1.06
N PRO A 433 14.26 -24.21 -2.33
CA PRO A 433 15.14 -25.10 -3.08
C PRO A 433 16.36 -25.45 -2.23
N ALA A 434 16.55 -26.75 -1.95
CA ALA A 434 17.67 -27.21 -1.14
C ALA A 434 18.97 -26.85 -1.85
N THR A 435 19.68 -25.86 -1.32
CA THR A 435 21.06 -25.59 -1.71
C THR A 435 21.90 -26.81 -1.32
N PRO A 436 22.69 -27.41 -2.23
CA PRO A 436 23.55 -28.54 -1.88
C PRO A 436 24.51 -28.15 -0.76
N ALA A 437 24.55 -28.98 0.27
CA ALA A 437 25.33 -28.77 1.48
C ALA A 437 26.85 -28.77 1.22
N THR A 438 27.54 -27.73 1.68
CA THR A 438 28.96 -27.76 2.02
C THR A 438 29.16 -27.20 3.42
N THR A 439 29.59 -28.05 4.34
CA THR A 439 29.93 -27.79 5.75
C THR A 439 31.32 -27.13 5.89
N PRO A 440 31.75 -26.65 7.08
CA PRO A 440 31.60 -25.28 7.56
C PRO A 440 32.96 -24.55 7.74
N SER A 441 32.95 -23.22 7.78
CA SER A 441 34.02 -22.45 8.45
C SER A 441 33.43 -21.22 9.11
N SER A 442 33.87 -20.99 10.34
CA SER A 442 33.29 -20.09 11.32
C SER A 442 33.60 -18.61 11.10
N THR A 443 32.80 -17.79 11.79
CA THR A 443 33.02 -16.43 12.31
C THR A 443 32.60 -15.20 11.49
N SER A 444 31.71 -14.44 12.14
CA SER A 444 31.47 -12.98 12.15
C SER A 444 30.26 -12.44 11.40
N SER A 445 29.51 -11.64 12.16
CA SER A 445 28.32 -10.88 11.82
C SER A 445 28.61 -9.75 10.83
N ALA A 446 27.81 -9.62 9.77
CA ALA A 446 27.55 -8.35 9.10
C ALA A 446 26.39 -8.43 8.10
N ALA A 447 25.52 -7.43 8.15
CA ALA A 447 24.72 -6.82 7.08
C ALA A 447 23.81 -7.71 6.21
N ALA A 448 22.50 -7.56 6.41
CA ALA A 448 21.49 -7.97 5.44
C ALA A 448 21.74 -7.26 4.09
N ALA A 449 21.93 -8.06 3.06
CA ALA A 449 22.32 -7.65 1.73
C ALA A 449 21.16 -6.97 0.98
N ALA A 450 21.49 -5.88 0.30
CA ALA A 450 20.68 -5.26 -0.74
C ALA A 450 20.30 -6.31 -1.81
N THR A 451 19.04 -6.31 -2.23
CA THR A 451 18.58 -7.03 -3.42
C THR A 451 19.26 -6.42 -4.64
N SER A 452 20.32 -7.06 -5.11
CA SER A 452 20.99 -6.67 -6.34
C SER A 452 20.03 -6.85 -7.51
N LYS A 453 19.87 -5.77 -8.29
CA LYS A 453 19.23 -5.77 -9.61
C LYS A 453 19.67 -7.01 -10.40
N PRO A 454 18.77 -7.75 -11.08
CA PRO A 454 19.16 -8.91 -11.86
C PRO A 454 20.27 -8.53 -12.86
N PRO A 455 21.30 -9.37 -13.03
CA PRO A 455 22.39 -9.07 -13.95
C PRO A 455 21.87 -8.88 -15.37
N VAL A 456 22.47 -7.95 -16.10
CA VAL A 456 22.14 -7.66 -17.50
C VAL A 456 22.27 -8.94 -18.31
N ASP A 457 21.23 -9.28 -19.07
CA ASP A 457 21.21 -10.47 -19.90
C ASP A 457 21.88 -10.24 -21.26
N THR A 458 22.29 -11.31 -21.93
CA THR A 458 22.79 -11.24 -23.31
C THR A 458 21.66 -11.60 -24.25
N VAL A 459 21.41 -10.75 -25.25
CA VAL A 459 20.39 -11.00 -26.27
C VAL A 459 21.06 -11.37 -27.59
N THR A 460 20.45 -12.27 -28.35
CA THR A 460 20.85 -12.62 -29.72
C THR A 460 19.63 -12.67 -30.63
N ILE A 461 19.84 -12.48 -31.93
CA ILE A 461 18.78 -12.61 -32.95
C ILE A 461 19.00 -13.93 -33.69
N ALA A 462 18.00 -14.82 -33.67
CA ALA A 462 18.10 -16.12 -34.30
C ALA A 462 18.32 -15.98 -35.81
N THR A 463 19.14 -16.87 -36.38
CA THR A 463 19.45 -16.90 -37.81
C THR A 463 18.21 -17.16 -38.68
N SER A 464 17.20 -17.85 -38.13
CA SER A 464 15.89 -18.10 -38.76
C SER A 464 15.03 -16.86 -38.94
N SER A 465 15.38 -15.74 -38.29
CA SER A 465 14.69 -14.48 -38.52
C SER A 465 14.90 -14.04 -39.98
N ASN A 466 13.85 -13.58 -40.65
CA ASN A 466 13.90 -13.21 -42.06
C ASN A 466 12.87 -12.12 -42.41
N TRP A 467 13.12 -11.39 -43.50
CA TRP A 467 12.12 -10.58 -44.18
C TRP A 467 11.85 -11.14 -45.58
N ALA A 468 10.58 -11.32 -45.93
CA ALA A 468 10.17 -11.80 -47.24
C ALA A 468 9.26 -10.77 -47.92
N SER A 469 9.48 -10.49 -49.21
CA SER A 469 8.72 -9.48 -49.97
C SER A 469 7.27 -9.88 -50.32
N SER A 470 6.88 -11.13 -50.04
CA SER A 470 5.51 -11.63 -50.27
C SER A 470 4.47 -10.91 -49.41
N GLY A 471 3.26 -10.71 -49.94
CA GLY A 471 2.11 -10.18 -49.16
C GLY A 471 2.26 -8.74 -48.65
N GLY A 472 3.09 -7.91 -49.31
CA GLY A 472 3.39 -6.55 -48.86
C GLY A 472 4.54 -6.46 -47.84
N GLY A 473 5.28 -7.56 -47.65
CA GLY A 473 6.41 -7.66 -46.73
C GLY A 473 6.03 -8.39 -45.44
N THR A 474 6.66 -9.53 -45.17
CA THR A 474 6.51 -10.29 -43.93
C THR A 474 7.83 -10.30 -43.17
N LEU A 475 7.82 -9.80 -41.94
CA LEU A 475 8.97 -9.83 -41.04
C LEU A 475 8.73 -10.88 -39.97
N THR A 476 9.62 -11.85 -39.87
CA THR A 476 9.65 -12.85 -38.79
C THR A 476 10.95 -12.70 -38.03
N VAL A 477 10.88 -12.48 -36.72
CA VAL A 477 12.03 -12.26 -35.84
C VAL A 477 11.91 -13.12 -34.61
N GLN A 478 13.00 -13.81 -34.28
CA GLN A 478 13.15 -14.51 -33.03
C GLN A 478 14.36 -13.94 -32.27
N CYS A 479 14.12 -13.46 -31.06
CA CYS A 479 15.15 -12.96 -30.16
C CYS A 479 15.32 -13.95 -29.01
N ILE A 480 16.56 -14.16 -28.58
CA ILE A 480 16.91 -15.13 -27.55
C ILE A 480 17.71 -14.41 -26.46
N SER A 481 17.27 -14.50 -25.21
CA SER A 481 18.01 -14.03 -24.03
C SER A 481 18.73 -15.18 -23.37
N SER A 482 19.89 -14.89 -22.79
CA SER A 482 20.58 -15.80 -21.89
C SER A 482 19.83 -16.03 -20.57
N ASN A 483 18.83 -15.22 -20.23
CA ASN A 483 17.98 -15.42 -19.06
C ASN A 483 16.69 -16.17 -19.44
N THR A 484 16.56 -17.39 -18.92
CA THR A 484 15.47 -18.32 -19.21
C THR A 484 14.29 -18.20 -18.24
N ASN A 485 14.23 -17.17 -17.40
CA ASN A 485 13.07 -16.89 -16.57
C ASN A 485 12.17 -15.84 -17.25
N ASP A 486 11.22 -16.32 -18.05
CA ASP A 486 10.33 -15.47 -18.86
C ASP A 486 9.50 -14.49 -18.01
N ASN A 487 9.27 -14.78 -16.72
CA ASN A 487 8.56 -13.88 -15.80
C ASN A 487 9.36 -12.64 -15.41
N LEU A 488 10.68 -12.65 -15.63
CA LEU A 488 11.59 -11.54 -15.34
C LEU A 488 12.05 -10.79 -16.59
N VAL A 489 11.74 -11.30 -17.78
CA VAL A 489 12.23 -10.75 -19.05
C VAL A 489 11.08 -10.46 -20.00
N SER A 490 10.92 -9.18 -20.32
CA SER A 490 10.12 -8.74 -21.46
C SER A 490 11.04 -8.35 -22.61
N MET A 491 10.67 -8.70 -23.84
CA MET A 491 11.45 -8.41 -25.03
C MET A 491 10.69 -7.46 -25.95
N LYS A 492 11.36 -6.38 -26.35
CA LYS A 492 10.89 -5.46 -27.39
C LYS A 492 11.73 -5.64 -28.64
N MET A 493 11.08 -5.56 -29.78
CA MET A 493 11.75 -5.45 -31.08
C MET A 493 11.52 -4.06 -31.63
N SER A 494 12.57 -3.40 -32.10
CA SER A 494 12.44 -2.28 -33.01
C SER A 494 12.93 -2.65 -34.41
N TYR A 495 12.31 -2.06 -35.43
CA TYR A 495 12.85 -2.10 -36.77
C TYR A 495 12.82 -0.71 -37.39
N THR A 496 13.82 -0.42 -38.20
CA THR A 496 13.94 0.83 -38.95
C THR A 496 13.80 0.52 -40.43
N ASN A 497 12.98 1.29 -41.13
CA ASN A 497 12.91 1.31 -42.59
C ASN A 497 12.85 2.76 -43.07
N LYS A 498 12.53 2.98 -44.35
CA LYS A 498 12.45 4.33 -44.94
C LYS A 498 11.39 5.25 -44.30
N ASP A 499 10.40 4.69 -43.60
CA ASP A 499 9.34 5.45 -42.94
C ASP A 499 9.68 5.80 -41.47
N GLY A 500 10.85 5.39 -40.98
CA GLY A 500 11.30 5.64 -39.61
C GLY A 500 11.46 4.36 -38.79
N THR A 501 11.50 4.50 -37.46
CA THR A 501 11.68 3.39 -36.51
C THR A 501 10.35 3.05 -35.83
N THR A 502 9.97 1.78 -35.87
CA THR A 502 8.81 1.25 -35.15
C THR A 502 9.29 0.35 -34.01
N ILE A 503 8.62 0.41 -32.85
CA ILE A 503 8.93 -0.40 -31.66
C ILE A 503 7.69 -1.24 -31.33
N LEU A 504 7.87 -2.54 -31.13
CA LEU A 504 6.82 -3.52 -30.90
C LEU A 504 7.22 -4.44 -29.74
N SER A 505 6.24 -4.89 -28.95
CA SER A 505 6.47 -5.96 -27.97
C SER A 505 6.49 -7.32 -28.66
N MET A 506 7.33 -8.23 -28.18
CA MET A 506 7.37 -9.62 -28.66
C MET A 506 6.65 -10.56 -27.70
N THR A 507 6.25 -11.72 -28.20
CA THR A 507 5.57 -12.75 -27.40
C THR A 507 6.55 -13.88 -27.07
N ALA A 508 6.56 -14.34 -25.82
CA ALA A 508 7.36 -15.51 -25.43
C ALA A 508 6.91 -16.73 -26.25
N ALA A 509 7.88 -17.46 -26.80
CA ALA A 509 7.64 -18.71 -27.51
C ALA A 509 7.31 -19.77 -26.46
N GLY A 510 6.04 -20.03 -26.16
CA GLY A 510 5.57 -20.79 -24.99
C GLY A 510 6.16 -22.20 -24.72
N THR A 511 7.10 -22.68 -25.53
CA THR A 511 7.86 -23.94 -25.34
C THR A 511 9.39 -23.75 -25.28
N GLY A 512 9.91 -22.53 -25.40
CA GLY A 512 11.34 -22.19 -25.36
C GLY A 512 11.60 -21.03 -24.40
N ARG A 513 12.04 -21.34 -23.19
CA ARG A 513 12.38 -20.33 -22.18
C ARG A 513 13.48 -19.40 -22.69
N GLY A 514 13.33 -18.09 -22.50
CA GLY A 514 14.24 -17.06 -22.99
C GLY A 514 14.13 -16.80 -24.50
N VAL A 515 13.09 -17.28 -25.18
CA VAL A 515 12.88 -17.10 -26.63
C VAL A 515 11.61 -16.27 -26.86
N TRP A 516 11.73 -15.21 -27.66
CA TRP A 516 10.60 -14.38 -28.07
C TRP A 516 10.45 -14.33 -29.57
N ASN A 517 9.22 -14.44 -30.03
CA ASN A 517 8.87 -14.42 -31.44
C ASN A 517 8.05 -13.18 -31.78
N PHE A 518 8.30 -12.65 -32.98
CA PHE A 518 7.48 -11.67 -33.66
C PHE A 518 7.25 -12.15 -35.09
N SER A 519 6.01 -12.02 -35.56
CA SER A 519 5.68 -12.20 -36.97
C SER A 519 4.62 -11.17 -37.36
N GLY A 520 4.93 -10.36 -38.37
CA GLY A 520 4.02 -9.33 -38.88
C GLY A 520 4.02 -9.30 -40.40
N ASN A 521 2.87 -8.95 -40.98
CA ASN A 521 2.73 -8.72 -42.42
C ASN A 521 2.60 -7.21 -42.71
N LYS A 522 2.68 -6.85 -44.01
CA LYS A 522 2.66 -5.46 -44.50
C LYS A 522 3.78 -4.59 -43.92
N ILE A 523 4.93 -5.19 -43.60
CA ILE A 523 6.10 -4.50 -43.07
C ILE A 523 7.06 -4.23 -44.22
N LYS A 524 7.32 -2.96 -44.54
CA LYS A 524 8.34 -2.60 -45.53
C LYS A 524 9.73 -3.07 -45.08
N GLN A 525 10.56 -3.48 -46.04
CA GLN A 525 11.89 -4.05 -45.80
C GLN A 525 12.69 -3.25 -44.77
N PRO A 526 13.06 -3.85 -43.62
CA PRO A 526 13.82 -3.17 -42.60
C PRO A 526 15.29 -3.07 -42.98
N THR A 527 15.92 -1.93 -42.71
CA THR A 527 17.38 -1.76 -42.82
C THR A 527 18.10 -2.23 -41.56
N ARG A 528 17.41 -2.18 -40.42
CA ARG A 528 17.88 -2.65 -39.12
C ARG A 528 16.72 -3.21 -38.31
N VAL A 529 16.99 -4.30 -37.59
CA VAL A 529 16.12 -4.82 -36.52
C VAL A 529 16.95 -4.91 -35.25
N THR A 530 16.40 -4.48 -34.13
CA THR A 530 17.02 -4.52 -32.80
C THR A 530 16.09 -5.19 -31.81
N CYS A 531 16.59 -6.17 -31.06
CA CYS A 531 15.91 -6.75 -29.91
C CYS A 531 16.46 -6.13 -28.63
N THR A 532 15.60 -5.77 -27.68
CA THR A 532 15.97 -5.19 -26.39
C THR A 532 15.20 -5.86 -25.25
N SER A 533 15.94 -6.43 -24.31
CA SER A 533 15.43 -7.04 -23.08
C SER A 533 15.18 -5.99 -21.99
N SER A 534 14.17 -6.20 -21.14
CA SER A 534 13.95 -5.39 -19.93
C SER A 534 15.07 -5.50 -18.89
N LEU A 535 15.94 -6.51 -18.98
CA LEU A 535 17.13 -6.62 -18.14
C LEU A 535 18.35 -5.86 -18.71
N GLY A 536 18.21 -5.24 -19.87
CA GLY A 536 19.21 -4.34 -20.45
C GLY A 536 20.04 -4.94 -21.60
N GLY A 537 19.92 -6.24 -21.87
CA GLY A 537 20.55 -6.86 -23.04
C GLY A 537 19.95 -6.36 -24.36
N SER A 538 20.79 -6.25 -25.39
CA SER A 538 20.30 -5.92 -26.74
C SER A 538 21.14 -6.55 -27.84
N ALA A 539 20.52 -6.80 -28.99
CA ALA A 539 21.19 -7.24 -30.20
C ALA A 539 20.57 -6.56 -31.42
N SER A 540 21.38 -6.25 -32.42
CA SER A 540 20.92 -5.66 -33.68
C SER A 540 21.43 -6.45 -34.86
N ARG A 541 20.60 -6.57 -35.90
CA ARG A 541 21.00 -7.12 -37.20
C ARG A 541 20.61 -6.14 -38.29
N THR A 542 21.56 -5.87 -39.19
CA THR A 542 21.38 -5.02 -40.36
C THR A 542 21.35 -5.86 -41.64
N ASN A 543 20.77 -5.33 -42.71
CA ASN A 543 20.65 -5.98 -44.02
C ASN A 543 19.70 -7.19 -43.99
N TRP A 544 18.39 -6.93 -44.06
CA TRP A 544 17.32 -7.92 -44.04
C TRP A 544 16.66 -8.13 -45.39
#